data_AF-A0A7C3JUF4-F1
#
_entry.id   AF-A0A7C3JUF4-F1
#
_cell.length_a   1.000
_cell.length_b   1.000
_cell.length_c   1.000
_cell.angle_alpha   90.00
_cell.angle_beta   90.00
_cell.angle_gamma   90.00
#
_symmetry.space_group_name_H-M   'P 1'
#
loop_
_entity.id
_entity.type
_entity.pdbx_description
1 polymer ?
#
loop_
_entity_poly.entity_id
_entity_poly.type
_entity_poly.pdbx_seq_one_letter_code
_entity_poly.pdbx_strand_id
1 'polypeptide(L)'
;MKLHSISLNNLRRRKAKMAFLTIGLMVGIATIVTLVTLTESMSNDIAHKMDEFGANILIMPRSEDLSMSYGGISLGRVSFDQREIHEGDLANIRKIKNSGNILAISPKVLGAATLKEKN
;
A
#
# COMPACT_ATOMS: atom_id res chain seq x y z
N MET A 1 52.84 23.99 -7.94
CA MET A 1 52.41 22.64 -7.54
C MET A 1 51.31 22.76 -6.50
N LYS A 2 50.15 22.15 -6.70
CA LYS A 2 49.02 22.23 -5.75
C LYS A 2 49.06 21.00 -4.83
N LEU A 3 48.73 21.16 -3.55
CA LEU A 3 48.85 20.09 -2.54
C LEU A 3 48.07 18.81 -2.91
N HIS A 4 46.91 18.94 -3.57
CA HIS A 4 46.10 17.80 -3.99
C HIS A 4 46.80 16.87 -5.00
N SER A 5 47.68 17.40 -5.87
CA SER A 5 48.38 16.58 -6.86
C SER A 5 49.44 15.69 -6.21
N ILE A 6 50.04 16.16 -5.10
CA ILE A 6 51.01 15.40 -4.31
C ILE A 6 50.30 14.27 -3.57
N SER A 7 49.14 14.56 -2.96
CA SER A 7 48.32 13.55 -2.28
C SER A 7 47.85 12.45 -3.25
N LEU A 8 47.35 12.84 -4.44
CA LEU A 8 46.86 11.88 -5.44
C LEU A 8 47.98 10.96 -5.96
N ASN A 9 49.18 11.51 -6.19
CA ASN A 9 50.33 10.72 -6.64
C ASN A 9 50.83 9.76 -5.55
N ASN A 10 50.77 10.16 -4.27
CA ASN A 10 51.09 9.30 -3.14
C ASN A 10 50.10 8.13 -2.99
N LEU A 11 48.81 8.38 -3.16
CA LEU A 11 47.78 7.33 -3.15
C LEU A 11 48.01 6.32 -4.29
N ARG A 12 48.33 6.81 -5.49
CA ARG A 12 48.54 5.99 -6.69
C ARG A 12 49.80 5.11 -6.62
N ARG A 13 50.79 5.48 -5.82
CA ARG A 13 52.04 4.72 -5.64
C ARG A 13 51.85 3.45 -4.78
N ARG A 14 50.85 3.41 -3.89
CA ARG A 14 50.59 2.28 -2.96
C ARG A 14 49.23 1.61 -3.24
N LYS A 15 49.01 1.19 -4.50
CA LYS A 15 47.71 0.71 -5.00
C LYS A 15 47.07 -0.39 -4.15
N ALA A 16 47.84 -1.40 -3.73
CA ALA A 16 47.31 -2.52 -2.95
C ALA A 16 46.81 -2.09 -1.56
N LYS A 17 47.61 -1.31 -0.82
CA LYS A 17 47.22 -0.78 0.50
C LYS A 17 45.99 0.11 0.40
N MET A 18 45.93 0.96 -0.63
CA MET A 18 44.79 1.85 -0.84
C MET A 18 43.53 1.06 -1.18
N ALA A 19 43.62 0.07 -2.07
CA ALA A 19 42.50 -0.80 -2.41
C ALA A 19 41.93 -1.49 -1.17
N PHE A 20 42.78 -2.07 -0.33
CA PHE A 20 42.37 -2.73 0.91
C PHE A 20 41.63 -1.78 1.86
N LEU A 21 42.16 -0.57 2.06
CA LEU A 21 41.52 0.45 2.90
C LEU A 21 40.16 0.89 2.34
N THR A 22 40.07 1.12 1.02
CA THR A 22 38.79 1.50 0.40
C THR A 22 37.76 0.39 0.48
N ILE A 23 38.14 -0.88 0.30
CA ILE A 23 37.21 -2.01 0.40
C ILE A 23 36.73 -2.16 1.84
N GLY A 24 37.63 -2.10 2.83
CA GLY A 24 37.25 -2.19 4.24
C GLY A 24 36.30 -1.08 4.66
N LEU A 25 36.60 0.17 4.25
CA LEU A 25 35.73 1.31 4.52
C LEU A 25 34.38 1.18 3.81
N MET A 26 34.39 0.73 2.55
CA MET A 26 33.19 0.51 1.75
C MET A 26 32.27 -0.53 2.40
N VAL A 27 32.81 -1.66 2.87
CA VAL A 27 32.02 -2.70 3.55
C VAL A 27 31.42 -2.16 4.85
N GLY A 28 32.18 -1.41 5.64
CA GLY A 28 31.68 -0.80 6.88
C GLY A 28 30.52 0.17 6.64
N ILE A 29 30.70 1.13 5.72
CA ILE A 29 29.66 2.11 5.37
C ILE A 29 28.44 1.41 4.76
N ALA A 30 28.65 0.48 3.83
CA ALA A 30 27.57 -0.25 3.18
C ALA A 30 26.74 -1.04 4.20
N THR A 31 27.37 -1.67 5.18
CA THR A 31 26.66 -2.44 6.22
C THR A 31 25.76 -1.53 7.05
N ILE A 32 26.29 -0.39 7.51
CA ILE A 32 25.51 0.57 8.31
C ILE A 32 24.35 1.14 7.49
N VAL A 33 24.60 1.59 6.26
CA VAL A 33 23.57 2.14 5.38
C VAL A 33 22.49 1.10 5.10
N THR A 34 22.88 -0.16 4.87
CA THR A 34 21.94 -1.26 4.62
C THR A 34 21.06 -1.52 5.84
N LEU A 35 21.63 -1.59 7.04
CA LEU A 35 20.87 -1.81 8.27
C LEU A 35 19.89 -0.67 8.57
N VAL A 36 20.31 0.58 8.40
CA VAL A 36 19.45 1.75 8.59
C VAL A 36 18.32 1.75 7.58
N THR A 37 18.64 1.61 6.28
CA THR A 37 17.64 1.57 5.20
C THR A 37 16.64 0.44 5.41
N LEU A 38 17.11 -0.75 5.80
CA LEU A 38 16.26 -1.89 6.06
C LEU A 38 15.30 -1.61 7.21
N THR A 39 15.81 -1.04 8.30
CA THR A 39 15.01 -0.73 9.49
C THR A 39 13.94 0.32 9.18
N GLU A 40 14.29 1.39 8.47
CA GLU A 40 13.34 2.43 8.03
C GLU A 40 12.28 1.85 7.09
N SER A 41 12.69 1.03 6.11
CA SER A 41 11.78 0.38 5.18
C SER A 41 10.80 -0.55 5.91
N MET A 42 11.29 -1.36 6.85
CA MET A 42 10.45 -2.22 7.68
C MET A 42 9.49 -1.41 8.55
N SER A 43 9.95 -0.31 9.17
CA SER A 43 9.09 0.55 9.97
C SER A 43 7.95 1.15 9.15
N ASN A 44 8.23 1.59 7.93
CA ASN A 44 7.21 2.13 7.03
C ASN A 44 6.24 1.04 6.54
N ASP A 45 6.74 -0.15 6.19
CA ASP A 45 5.89 -1.29 5.80
C ASP A 45 4.98 -1.73 6.95
N ILE A 46 5.51 -1.78 8.17
CA ILE A 46 4.71 -2.11 9.37
C ILE A 46 3.67 -1.03 9.64
N ALA A 47 4.03 0.25 9.55
CA ALA A 47 3.08 1.34 9.73
C ALA A 47 1.93 1.25 8.71
N HIS A 48 2.26 1.02 7.44
CA HIS A 48 1.26 0.88 6.38
C HIS A 48 0.33 -0.32 6.60
N LYS A 49 0.88 -1.47 7.02
CA LYS A 49 0.09 -2.64 7.39
C LYS A 49 -0.80 -2.37 8.61
N MET A 50 -0.30 -1.62 9.59
CA MET A 50 -1.07 -1.27 10.78
C MET A 50 -2.23 -0.33 10.43
N ASP A 51 -2.04 0.59 9.49
CA ASP A 51 -3.13 1.42 8.94
C ASP A 51 -4.21 0.56 8.28
N GLU A 52 -3.83 -0.50 7.55
CA GLU A 52 -4.77 -1.47 6.95
C GLU A 52 -5.51 -2.32 8.00
N PHE A 53 -4.84 -2.67 9.11
CA PHE A 53 -5.47 -3.34 10.27
C PHE A 53 -6.34 -2.43 11.14
N GLY A 54 -6.30 -1.12 10.90
CA GLY A 54 -7.18 -0.15 11.55
C GLY A 54 -8.67 -0.46 11.35
N ALA A 55 -9.53 0.32 11.99
CA ALA A 55 -10.97 0.15 11.87
C ALA A 55 -11.46 0.49 10.44
N ASN A 56 -11.65 -0.53 9.62
CA ASN A 56 -12.27 -0.40 8.30
C ASN A 56 -13.80 -0.34 8.42
N ILE A 57 -14.42 0.64 7.78
CA ILE A 57 -15.88 0.81 7.76
C ILE A 57 -16.40 0.31 6.41
N LEU A 58 -17.12 -0.82 6.41
CA LEU A 58 -17.80 -1.32 5.22
C LEU A 58 -19.23 -0.76 5.16
N ILE A 59 -19.51 0.03 4.12
CA ILE A 59 -20.85 0.57 3.85
C ILE A 59 -21.48 -0.27 2.76
N MET A 60 -22.62 -0.89 3.07
CA MET A 60 -23.39 -1.70 2.12
C MET A 60 -24.82 -1.16 2.03
N PRO A 61 -25.44 -1.21 0.84
CA PRO A 61 -26.86 -0.92 0.72
C PRO A 61 -27.66 -1.97 1.50
N ARG A 62 -28.83 -1.56 2.01
CA ARG A 62 -29.78 -2.50 2.63
C ARG A 62 -30.26 -3.47 1.56
N SER A 63 -30.23 -4.76 1.87
CA SER A 63 -30.77 -5.85 1.05
C SER A 63 -31.64 -6.74 1.93
N GLU A 64 -32.77 -7.21 1.39
CA GLU A 64 -33.63 -8.19 2.05
C GLU A 64 -33.47 -9.55 1.37
N ASP A 65 -33.28 -10.61 2.15
CA ASP A 65 -33.14 -11.97 1.63
C ASP A 65 -34.48 -12.69 1.75
N LEU A 66 -35.12 -13.03 0.63
CA LEU A 66 -36.33 -13.84 0.65
C LEU A 66 -35.95 -15.32 0.52
N SER A 67 -36.13 -16.08 1.61
CA SER A 67 -35.97 -17.54 1.58
C SER A 67 -37.25 -18.18 1.04
N MET A 68 -37.21 -18.71 -0.17
CA MET A 68 -38.36 -19.40 -0.77
C MET A 68 -38.27 -20.90 -0.47
N SER A 69 -39.32 -21.47 0.12
CA SER A 69 -39.49 -22.92 0.26
C SER A 69 -40.83 -23.35 -0.35
N TYR A 70 -40.80 -24.37 -1.20
CA TYR A 70 -42.00 -24.94 -1.82
C TYR A 70 -41.95 -26.46 -1.69
N GLY A 71 -43.00 -27.05 -1.12
CA GLY A 71 -43.11 -28.51 -0.97
C GLY A 71 -41.99 -29.15 -0.14
N GLY A 72 -41.43 -28.44 0.85
CA GLY A 72 -40.33 -28.94 1.68
C GLY A 72 -38.94 -28.80 1.06
N ILE A 73 -38.84 -28.26 -0.16
CA ILE A 73 -37.57 -27.97 -0.84
C ILE A 73 -37.26 -26.48 -0.71
N SER A 74 -36.07 -26.15 -0.19
CA SER A 74 -35.55 -24.78 -0.17
C SER A 74 -35.07 -24.42 -1.58
N LEU A 75 -35.71 -23.44 -2.20
CA LEU A 75 -35.40 -22.95 -3.55
C LEU A 75 -34.18 -22.02 -3.59
N GLY A 76 -33.40 -21.97 -2.51
CA GLY A 76 -32.27 -21.06 -2.35
C GLY A 76 -32.68 -19.69 -1.82
N ARG A 77 -31.68 -18.90 -1.43
CA ARG A 77 -31.86 -17.51 -1.01
C ARG A 77 -31.75 -16.63 -2.24
N VAL A 78 -32.81 -15.87 -2.53
CA VAL A 78 -32.77 -14.80 -3.54
C VAL A 78 -32.78 -13.48 -2.79
N SER A 79 -31.72 -12.67 -2.95
CA SER A 79 -31.71 -11.31 -2.43
C SER A 79 -32.61 -10.44 -3.31
N PHE A 80 -33.64 -9.84 -2.72
CA PHE A 80 -34.61 -8.97 -3.38
C PHE A 80 -34.36 -7.51 -2.89
N ASP A 81 -34.66 -6.51 -3.72
CA ASP A 81 -34.43 -5.08 -3.42
C ASP A 81 -32.96 -4.69 -3.13
N GLN A 82 -31.99 -5.24 -3.88
CA GLN A 82 -30.61 -4.79 -3.80
C GLN A 82 -30.48 -3.38 -4.41
N ARG A 83 -30.47 -2.36 -3.56
CA ARG A 83 -30.30 -0.96 -3.99
C ARG A 83 -28.84 -0.61 -4.21
N GLU A 84 -28.59 0.35 -5.09
CA GLU A 84 -27.26 0.96 -5.23
C GLU A 84 -27.07 2.06 -4.18
N ILE A 85 -25.80 2.37 -3.85
CA ILE A 85 -25.47 3.54 -3.03
C ILE A 85 -25.42 4.74 -3.96
N HIS A 86 -26.31 5.73 -3.75
CA HIS A 86 -26.32 6.93 -4.57
C HIS A 86 -25.21 7.91 -4.16
N GLU A 87 -24.72 8.71 -5.09
CA GLU A 87 -23.69 9.71 -4.82
C GLU A 87 -24.12 10.73 -3.75
N GLY A 88 -25.41 11.10 -3.72
CA GLY A 88 -25.97 11.99 -2.71
C GLY A 88 -25.86 11.45 -1.27
N ASP A 89 -25.81 10.12 -1.11
CA ASP A 89 -25.69 9.48 0.20
C ASP A 89 -24.27 9.55 0.76
N LEU A 90 -23.25 9.82 -0.08
CA LEU A 90 -21.84 9.95 0.35
C LEU A 90 -21.64 11.10 1.33
N ALA A 91 -22.49 12.12 1.30
CA ALA A 91 -22.47 13.21 2.28
C ALA A 91 -22.66 12.70 3.72
N ASN A 92 -23.31 11.54 3.90
CA ASN A 92 -23.52 10.93 5.22
C ASN A 92 -22.22 10.35 5.82
N ILE A 93 -21.18 10.06 5.02
CA ILE A 93 -19.88 9.62 5.53
C ILE A 93 -19.28 10.67 6.46
N ARG A 94 -19.53 11.96 6.19
CA ARG A 94 -19.09 13.08 7.05
C ARG A 94 -19.82 13.15 8.39
N LYS A 95 -20.93 12.43 8.55
CA LYS A 95 -21.68 12.35 9.81
C LYS A 95 -21.17 11.21 10.71
N ILE A 96 -20.28 10.34 10.22
CA ILE A 96 -19.67 9.29 11.03
C ILE A 96 -18.89 9.94 12.17
N LYS A 97 -19.04 9.40 13.38
CA LYS A 97 -18.28 9.89 14.54
C LYS A 97 -16.78 9.81 14.24
N ASN A 98 -16.07 10.91 14.45
CA ASN A 98 -14.65 11.05 14.11
C ASN A 98 -14.36 10.89 12.61
N SER A 99 -15.24 11.34 11.72
CA SER A 99 -15.02 11.31 10.27
C SER A 99 -13.72 12.01 9.81
N GLY A 100 -13.15 12.90 10.63
CA GLY A 100 -11.85 13.52 10.39
C GLY A 100 -10.65 12.54 10.47
N ASN A 101 -10.85 11.36 11.05
CA ASN A 101 -9.84 10.30 11.14
C ASN A 101 -9.93 9.28 9.99
N ILE A 102 -10.87 9.47 9.05
CA ILE A 102 -10.98 8.60 7.87
C ILE A 102 -9.83 8.96 6.91
N LEU A 103 -8.86 8.06 6.78
CA LEU A 103 -7.68 8.26 5.94
C LEU A 103 -8.03 8.26 4.44
N ALA A 104 -8.89 7.33 4.01
CA ALA A 104 -9.28 7.17 2.62
C ALA A 104 -10.67 6.54 2.50
N ILE A 105 -11.32 6.77 1.35
CA ILE A 105 -12.59 6.13 0.97
C ILE A 105 -12.34 5.40 -0.35
N SER A 106 -12.60 4.09 -0.38
CA SER A 106 -12.41 3.26 -1.57
C SER A 106 -13.78 2.79 -2.11
N PRO A 107 -14.34 3.44 -3.14
CA PRO A 107 -15.63 3.05 -3.70
C PRO A 107 -15.50 1.80 -4.59
N LYS A 108 -16.48 0.89 -4.48
CA LYS A 108 -16.63 -0.24 -5.41
C LYS A 108 -17.74 0.05 -6.39
N VAL A 109 -17.36 0.32 -7.65
CA VAL A 109 -18.31 0.59 -8.74
C VAL A 109 -18.40 -0.65 -9.63
N LEU A 110 -19.63 -1.09 -9.92
CA LEU A 110 -19.90 -2.17 -10.85
C LEU A 110 -20.63 -1.57 -12.05
N GLY A 111 -20.16 -1.86 -13.26
CA GLY A 111 -20.77 -1.37 -14.49
C GLY A 111 -20.43 -2.29 -15.66
N ALA A 112 -21.35 -2.40 -16.63
CA ALA A 112 -21.08 -3.13 -17.85
C ALA A 112 -20.09 -2.33 -18.72
N ALA A 113 -19.02 -2.98 -19.17
CA ALA A 113 -18.09 -2.39 -20.13
C ALA A 113 -18.39 -2.95 -21.53
N THR A 114 -18.69 -2.07 -22.49
CA THR A 114 -18.80 -2.47 -23.89
C THR A 114 -17.39 -2.58 -24.48
N LEU A 115 -16.95 -3.81 -24.72
CA LEU A 115 -15.71 -4.07 -25.46
C LEU A 115 -15.96 -3.77 -26.93
N LYS A 116 -15.25 -2.78 -27.49
CA LYS A 116 -15.20 -2.59 -28.95
C LYS A 116 -14.39 -3.75 -29.54
N GLU A 117 -15.03 -4.55 -30.38
CA GLU A 117 -14.32 -5.49 -31.25
C GLU A 117 -13.34 -4.73 -32.14
N LYS A 118 -12.09 -5.18 -32.13
CA LYS A 118 -11.00 -4.63 -32.92
C LYS A 118 -11.09 -5.26 -34.31
N ASN A 119 -11.67 -4.53 -35.27
CA ASN A 119 -11.48 -4.76 -36.70
C ASN A 119 -10.21 -4.04 -37.16
#